data_AF-A0A9W6V734-F1
#
_entry.id   AF-A0A9W6V734-F1
#
_cell.length_a   1.000
_cell.length_b   1.000
_cell.length_c   1.000
_cell.angle_alpha   90.00
_cell.angle_beta   90.00
_cell.angle_gamma   90.00
#
_symmetry.space_group_name_H-M   'P 1'
#
loop_
_entity.id
_entity.type
_entity.pdbx_description
1 polymer ?
#
loop_
_entity_poly.entity_id
_entity_poly.type
_entity_poly.pdbx_seq_one_letter_code
_entity_poly.pdbx_strand_id
1 'polypeptide(L)'
;MENWDFREWQAALSALDGRGAALVGLAAATRISGCLGDERFRRHGDSGSAIVTELLRKCWTDAANDEGASPAELQELVDRLADWSREYTDLSLAELFRSYGTPVGDGEDEDAVDLDDFMEQAVPEGAVMAHLDALNAVSEAVVACARGPWDGALRCLQTAAVAAGQGDPRLPGPGVELQRQREDLELVRASSTNGWGPAAAELRARAEADARGWQQATERLDLLHD
;
A
#
# COMPACT_ATOMS: atom_id res chain seq x y z
N MET A 1 -5.93 -7.24 -17.31
CA MET A 1 -5.23 -6.01 -16.91
C MET A 1 -4.67 -5.33 -18.17
N GLU A 2 -5.54 -4.88 -19.08
CA GLU A 2 -5.14 -4.48 -20.45
C GLU A 2 -4.70 -3.01 -20.57
N ASN A 3 -4.70 -2.24 -19.47
CA ASN A 3 -4.53 -0.78 -19.51
C ASN A 3 -3.29 -0.22 -18.78
N TRP A 4 -2.50 -1.05 -18.08
CA TRP A 4 -1.29 -0.60 -17.38
C TRP A 4 -0.04 -1.07 -18.14
N ASP A 5 0.62 -0.17 -18.86
CA ASP A 5 1.82 -0.48 -19.65
C ASP A 5 3.10 -0.10 -18.89
N PHE A 6 3.88 -1.12 -18.53
CA PHE A 6 5.16 -0.95 -17.82
C PHE A 6 6.13 -0.02 -18.55
N ARG A 7 6.24 -0.13 -19.88
CA ARG A 7 7.19 0.65 -20.68
C ARG A 7 6.76 2.12 -20.74
N GLU A 8 5.46 2.38 -20.84
CA GLU A 8 4.90 3.73 -20.79
C GLU A 8 5.24 4.40 -19.45
N TRP A 9 4.94 3.73 -18.34
CA TRP A 9 5.18 4.25 -16.99
C TRP A 9 6.67 4.40 -16.66
N GLN A 10 7.50 3.43 -17.06
CA GLN A 10 8.94 3.54 -16.96
C GLN A 10 9.45 4.79 -17.69
N ALA A 11 9.06 4.99 -18.95
CA ALA A 11 9.47 6.15 -19.72
C ALA A 11 8.97 7.46 -19.07
N ALA A 12 7.72 7.49 -18.62
CA ALA A 12 7.10 8.64 -18.02
C ALA A 12 7.77 9.10 -16.71
N LEU A 13 8.06 8.17 -15.81
CA LEU A 13 8.70 8.46 -14.53
C LEU A 13 10.20 8.73 -14.68
N SER A 14 10.89 8.03 -15.59
CA SER A 14 12.33 8.27 -15.84
C SER A 14 12.63 9.63 -16.46
N ALA A 15 11.63 10.27 -17.08
CA ALA A 15 11.74 11.63 -17.61
C ALA A 15 11.57 12.71 -16.53
N LEU A 16 11.13 12.36 -15.33
CA LEU A 16 11.08 13.25 -14.17
C LEU A 16 12.42 13.22 -13.42
N ASP A 17 12.67 14.25 -12.62
CA ASP A 17 13.68 14.12 -11.58
C ASP A 17 13.19 13.16 -10.47
N GLY A 18 14.11 12.68 -9.62
CA GLY A 18 13.76 11.70 -8.58
C GLY A 18 12.65 12.19 -7.64
N ARG A 19 12.59 13.51 -7.40
CA ARG A 19 11.57 14.13 -6.54
C ARG A 19 10.19 14.12 -7.20
N GLY A 20 10.10 14.49 -8.47
CA GLY A 20 8.87 14.41 -9.25
C GLY A 20 8.34 12.98 -9.30
N ALA A 21 9.21 11.98 -9.54
CA ALA A 21 8.81 10.58 -9.50
C ALA A 21 8.31 10.15 -8.11
N ALA A 22 9.01 10.54 -7.04
CA ALA A 22 8.60 10.26 -5.67
C ALA A 22 7.24 10.86 -5.33
N LEU A 23 6.91 12.07 -5.79
CA LEU A 23 5.60 12.69 -5.57
C LEU A 23 4.44 11.87 -6.17
N VAL A 24 4.63 11.33 -7.38
CA VAL A 24 3.61 10.46 -8.02
C VAL A 24 3.45 9.16 -7.24
N GLY A 25 4.55 8.55 -6.79
CA GLY A 25 4.51 7.36 -5.94
C GLY A 25 3.85 7.62 -4.57
N LEU A 26 4.18 8.72 -3.91
CA LEU A 26 3.62 9.10 -2.61
C LEU A 26 2.12 9.36 -2.68
N ALA A 27 1.62 9.93 -3.78
CA ALA A 27 0.18 10.09 -3.99
C ALA A 27 -0.53 8.72 -4.03
N ALA A 28 -0.01 7.77 -4.82
CA ALA A 28 -0.57 6.42 -4.90
C ALA A 28 -0.49 5.67 -3.56
N ALA A 29 0.68 5.69 -2.90
CA ALA A 29 0.86 5.07 -1.59
C ALA A 29 -0.09 5.66 -0.53
N THR A 30 -0.27 6.98 -0.53
CA THR A 30 -1.20 7.64 0.41
C THR A 30 -2.64 7.20 0.16
N ARG A 31 -3.09 7.09 -1.10
CA ARG A 31 -4.43 6.58 -1.42
C ARG A 31 -4.64 5.16 -0.91
N ILE A 32 -3.79 4.22 -1.33
CA ILE A 32 -3.94 2.80 -0.96
C ILE A 32 -3.72 2.57 0.55
N SER A 33 -2.95 3.42 1.23
CA SER A 33 -2.81 3.36 2.70
C SER A 33 -4.15 3.52 3.45
N GLY A 34 -5.19 4.02 2.78
CA GLY A 34 -6.56 4.02 3.29
C GLY A 34 -7.05 2.63 3.71
N CYS A 35 -6.57 1.56 3.08
CA CYS A 35 -6.88 0.17 3.48
C CYS A 35 -6.50 -0.08 4.96
N LEU A 36 -5.45 0.57 5.46
CA LEU A 36 -4.96 0.40 6.83
C LEU A 36 -5.84 1.07 7.89
N GLY A 37 -6.88 1.80 7.46
CA GLY A 37 -7.95 2.30 8.33
C GLY A 37 -9.01 1.23 8.66
N ASP A 38 -8.99 0.10 7.97
CA ASP A 38 -9.90 -1.03 8.20
C ASP A 38 -9.81 -1.53 9.66
N GLU A 39 -10.95 -1.93 10.22
CA GLU A 39 -11.01 -2.37 11.62
C GLU A 39 -10.19 -3.64 11.86
N ARG A 40 -10.17 -4.58 10.91
CA ARG A 40 -9.43 -5.84 11.06
C ARG A 40 -7.94 -5.57 11.14
N PHE A 41 -7.42 -4.67 10.31
CA PHE A 41 -6.03 -4.21 10.42
C PHE A 41 -5.74 -3.63 11.80
N ARG A 42 -6.61 -2.73 12.28
CA ARG A 42 -6.44 -2.04 13.58
C ARG A 42 -6.55 -2.96 14.80
N ARG A 43 -7.20 -4.12 14.70
CA ARG A 43 -7.28 -5.10 15.80
C ARG A 43 -5.91 -5.67 16.20
N HIS A 44 -4.92 -5.63 15.32
CA HIS A 44 -3.55 -6.05 15.61
C HIS A 44 -2.66 -4.94 16.21
N GLY A 45 -3.27 -3.81 16.60
CA GLY A 45 -2.63 -2.71 17.30
C GLY A 45 -2.25 -1.52 16.42
N ASP A 46 -1.98 -0.39 17.06
CA ASP A 46 -1.72 0.89 16.37
C ASP A 46 -0.31 0.99 15.77
N SER A 47 0.59 0.05 16.10
CA SER A 47 2.01 0.11 15.74
C SER A 47 2.22 0.21 14.22
N GLY A 48 1.53 -0.60 13.42
CA GLY A 48 1.65 -0.58 11.95
C GLY A 48 1.21 0.74 11.34
N SER A 49 0.00 1.20 11.69
CA SER A 49 -0.55 2.49 11.23
C SER A 49 0.32 3.68 11.65
N ALA A 50 0.90 3.64 12.86
CA ALA A 50 1.80 4.68 13.34
C ALA A 50 3.10 4.74 12.52
N ILE A 51 3.69 3.59 12.18
CA ILE A 51 4.90 3.52 11.33
C ILE A 51 4.59 4.09 9.94
N VAL A 52 3.50 3.66 9.31
CA VAL A 52 3.09 4.16 7.98
C VAL A 52 2.83 5.66 7.98
N THR A 53 2.10 6.15 9.00
CA THR A 53 1.81 7.58 9.15
C THR A 53 3.10 8.40 9.27
N GLU A 54 4.06 7.91 10.06
CA GLU A 54 5.34 8.60 10.24
C GLU A 54 6.20 8.57 8.97
N LEU A 55 6.24 7.44 8.25
CA LEU A 55 6.91 7.31 6.95
C LEU A 55 6.34 8.29 5.93
N LEU A 56 5.03 8.28 5.71
CA LEU A 56 4.37 9.18 4.75
C LEU A 56 4.56 10.64 5.16
N ARG A 57 4.46 10.97 6.45
CA ARG A 57 4.68 12.33 6.96
C ARG A 57 6.09 12.81 6.63
N LYS A 58 7.13 12.03 6.94
CA LYS A 58 8.52 12.37 6.63
C LYS A 58 8.72 12.54 5.12
N CYS A 59 8.18 11.63 4.31
CA CYS A 59 8.33 11.68 2.87
C CYS A 59 7.64 12.90 2.24
N TRP A 60 6.42 13.22 2.66
CA TRP A 60 5.71 14.42 2.20
C TRP A 60 6.41 15.72 2.63
N THR A 61 6.96 15.77 3.85
CA THR A 61 7.74 16.94 4.31
C THR A 61 8.99 17.13 3.47
N ASP A 62 9.75 16.06 3.21
CA ASP A 62 10.94 16.11 2.34
C ASP A 62 10.56 16.56 0.91
N ALA A 63 9.55 15.92 0.34
CA ALA A 63 9.08 16.24 -1.01
C ALA A 63 8.50 17.65 -1.14
N ALA A 64 8.04 18.29 -0.06
CA ALA A 64 7.57 19.67 -0.06
C ALA A 64 8.70 20.69 0.17
N ASN A 65 9.61 20.43 1.12
CA ASN A 65 10.53 21.44 1.65
C ASN A 65 12.01 21.24 1.26
N ASP A 66 12.38 20.12 0.63
CA ASP A 66 13.80 19.75 0.39
C ASP A 66 14.64 19.68 1.67
N GLU A 67 14.00 19.36 2.79
CA GLU A 67 14.66 19.32 4.11
C GLU A 67 15.54 18.07 4.28
N GLY A 68 15.45 17.09 3.37
CA GLY A 68 16.25 15.88 3.38
C GLY A 68 15.83 14.95 4.51
N ALA A 69 14.82 14.11 4.29
CA ALA A 69 14.57 13.01 5.23
C ALA A 69 15.84 12.14 5.33
N SER A 70 16.31 11.89 6.56
CA SER A 70 17.51 11.09 6.79
C SER A 70 17.32 9.69 6.21
N PRO A 71 18.14 9.24 5.24
CA PRO A 71 17.98 7.91 4.65
C PRO A 71 18.08 6.80 5.69
N ALA A 72 18.90 6.99 6.74
CA ALA A 72 19.03 6.03 7.83
C ALA A 72 17.75 5.94 8.68
N GLU A 73 17.09 7.06 8.95
CA GLU A 73 15.82 7.06 9.68
C GLU A 73 14.68 6.46 8.85
N LEU A 74 14.65 6.74 7.55
CA LEU A 74 13.68 6.12 6.63
C LEU A 74 13.90 4.61 6.56
N GLN A 75 15.16 4.15 6.46
CA GLN A 75 15.48 2.73 6.44
C GLN A 75 15.06 2.03 7.73
N GLU A 76 15.35 2.62 8.90
CA GLU A 76 14.93 2.05 10.20
C GLU A 76 13.41 1.86 10.28
N LEU A 77 12.65 2.85 9.79
CA LEU A 77 11.19 2.77 9.77
C LEU A 77 10.68 1.73 8.76
N VAL A 78 11.33 1.58 7.60
CA VAL A 78 11.01 0.54 6.61
C VAL A 78 11.29 -0.86 7.18
N ASP A 79 12.42 -1.05 7.87
CA ASP A 79 12.75 -2.34 8.49
C ASP A 79 11.72 -2.71 9.55
N ARG A 80 11.33 -1.74 10.40
CA ARG A 80 10.24 -1.92 11.38
C ARG A 80 8.90 -2.22 10.72
N LEU A 81 8.60 -1.59 9.59
CA LEU A 81 7.38 -1.87 8.82
C LEU A 81 7.40 -3.30 8.25
N ALA A 82 8.55 -3.77 7.78
CA ALA A 82 8.72 -5.11 7.23
C ALA A 82 8.66 -6.21 8.31
N ASP A 83 9.20 -5.96 9.50
CA ASP A 83 9.02 -6.83 10.67
C ASP A 83 7.54 -6.92 11.04
N TRP A 84 6.87 -5.76 11.18
CA TRP A 84 5.46 -5.70 11.55
C TRP A 84 4.54 -6.30 10.49
N SER A 85 4.83 -6.12 9.20
CA SER A 85 4.06 -6.71 8.10
C SER A 85 4.10 -8.24 8.11
N ARG A 86 5.23 -8.84 8.51
CA ARG A 86 5.35 -10.30 8.68
C ARG A 86 4.50 -10.78 9.85
N GLU A 87 4.64 -10.12 11.01
CA GLU A 87 3.82 -10.43 12.19
C GLU A 87 2.32 -10.28 11.90
N TYR A 88 1.91 -9.22 11.19
CA TYR A 88 0.53 -9.01 10.78
C TYR A 88 0.00 -10.13 9.88
N THR A 89 0.83 -10.62 8.95
CA THR A 89 0.48 -11.74 8.07
C THR A 89 0.23 -13.00 8.89
N ASP A 90 1.14 -13.33 9.80
CA ASP A 90 1.04 -14.52 10.66
C ASP A 90 -0.22 -14.47 11.54
N LEU A 91 -0.48 -13.32 12.17
CA LEU A 91 -1.65 -13.13 13.01
C LEU A 91 -2.96 -13.25 12.22
N SER A 92 -3.00 -12.71 11.00
CA SER A 92 -4.18 -12.73 10.14
C SER A 92 -4.48 -14.14 9.64
N LEU A 93 -3.46 -14.88 9.20
CA LEU A 93 -3.62 -16.27 8.76
C LEU A 93 -3.99 -17.20 9.91
N ALA A 94 -3.43 -16.99 11.10
CA ALA A 94 -3.82 -17.75 12.29
C ALA A 94 -5.28 -17.45 12.72
N GLU A 95 -5.77 -16.22 12.52
CA GLU A 95 -7.18 -15.89 12.76
C GLU A 95 -8.11 -16.57 11.73
N LEU A 96 -7.71 -16.57 10.46
CA LEU A 96 -8.41 -17.30 9.41
C LEU A 96 -8.48 -18.80 9.72
N PHE A 97 -7.37 -19.41 10.12
CA PHE A 97 -7.34 -20.82 10.54
C PHE A 97 -8.35 -21.09 11.67
N ARG A 98 -8.36 -20.24 12.71
CA ARG A 98 -9.31 -20.38 13.83
C ARG A 98 -10.78 -20.24 13.42
N SER A 99 -11.09 -19.50 12.36
CA SER A 99 -12.47 -19.34 11.88
C SER A 99 -13.06 -20.61 11.25
N TYR A 100 -12.22 -21.54 10.77
CA TYR A 100 -12.71 -22.83 10.24
C TYR A 100 -13.24 -23.78 11.33
N GLY A 101 -13.06 -23.42 12.61
CA GLY A 101 -13.47 -24.20 13.77
C GLY A 101 -12.48 -25.32 14.08
N THR A 102 -12.04 -25.41 15.34
CA THR A 102 -11.39 -26.62 15.85
C THR A 102 -12.34 -27.81 15.67
N PRO A 103 -11.89 -28.98 15.17
CA PRO A 103 -12.73 -30.16 15.11
C PRO A 103 -13.24 -30.48 16.51
N VAL A 104 -14.53 -30.27 16.76
CA VAL A 104 -15.19 -30.72 17.98
C VAL A 104 -15.66 -32.15 17.70
N GLY A 105 -14.81 -33.12 18.01
CA GLY A 105 -15.13 -34.53 17.83
C GLY A 105 -14.32 -35.40 18.77
N ASP A 106 -15.01 -36.04 19.71
CA ASP A 106 -14.48 -37.08 20.62
C ASP A 106 -14.31 -38.42 19.87
N GLY A 107 -13.83 -38.35 18.63
CA GLY A 107 -13.73 -39.46 17.69
C GLY A 107 -12.40 -39.36 16.95
N GLU A 108 -11.84 -40.53 16.65
CA GLU A 108 -10.55 -40.76 15.99
C GLU A 108 -10.50 -40.18 14.56
N ASP A 109 -10.62 -38.85 14.40
CA ASP A 109 -10.47 -38.18 13.12
C ASP A 109 -8.98 -37.86 12.89
N GLU A 110 -8.33 -38.67 12.06
CA GLU A 110 -6.93 -38.55 11.62
C GLU A 110 -6.70 -37.34 10.66
N ASP A 111 -7.69 -36.47 10.46
CA ASP A 111 -7.67 -35.38 9.46
C ASP A 111 -7.71 -33.96 10.08
N ALA A 112 -7.27 -33.79 11.33
CA ALA A 112 -7.09 -32.45 11.91
C ALA A 112 -5.93 -31.72 11.21
N VAL A 113 -6.25 -30.71 10.39
CA VAL A 113 -5.23 -29.86 9.74
C VAL A 113 -4.42 -29.16 10.82
N ASP A 114 -3.11 -29.38 10.82
CA ASP A 114 -2.20 -28.70 11.74
C ASP A 114 -2.01 -27.23 11.34
N LEU A 115 -1.82 -26.35 12.33
CA LEU A 115 -1.64 -24.93 12.06
C LEU A 115 -0.36 -24.68 11.26
N ASP A 116 0.73 -25.40 11.54
CA ASP A 116 1.99 -25.19 10.83
C ASP A 116 1.84 -25.62 9.35
N ASP A 117 1.19 -26.76 9.10
CA ASP A 117 0.88 -27.24 7.74
C ASP A 117 -0.03 -26.26 6.97
N PHE A 118 -1.00 -25.64 7.64
CA PHE A 118 -1.86 -24.61 7.05
C PHE A 118 -1.04 -23.36 6.71
N MET A 119 -0.22 -22.86 7.65
CA MET A 119 0.58 -21.66 7.49
C MET A 119 1.60 -21.77 6.35
N GLU A 120 2.13 -22.97 6.08
CA GLU A 120 3.04 -23.21 4.96
C GLU A 120 2.38 -23.04 3.58
N GLN A 121 1.05 -23.22 3.49
CA GLN A 121 0.31 -23.24 2.23
C GLN A 121 -0.65 -22.05 2.07
N ALA A 122 -1.01 -21.40 3.17
CA ALA A 122 -1.99 -20.33 3.17
C ALA A 122 -1.47 -19.08 2.45
N VAL A 123 -2.34 -18.51 1.61
CA VAL A 123 -2.09 -17.23 0.94
C VAL A 123 -3.10 -16.21 1.50
N PRO A 124 -2.66 -15.00 1.86
CA PRO A 124 -3.58 -13.94 2.25
C PRO A 124 -4.58 -13.63 1.14
N GLU A 125 -5.85 -13.40 1.48
CA GLU A 125 -6.87 -12.99 0.51
C GLU A 125 -7.76 -11.88 1.08
N GLY A 126 -8.64 -11.33 0.26
CA GLY A 126 -9.61 -10.31 0.66
C GLY A 126 -8.93 -9.08 1.27
N ALA A 127 -9.45 -8.61 2.41
CA ALA A 127 -8.94 -7.43 3.08
C ALA A 127 -7.47 -7.57 3.53
N VAL A 128 -7.04 -8.77 3.93
CA VAL A 128 -5.64 -9.00 4.35
C VAL A 128 -4.70 -8.73 3.18
N MET A 129 -5.02 -9.23 1.98
CA MET A 129 -4.25 -8.92 0.77
C MET A 129 -4.21 -7.41 0.49
N ALA A 130 -5.35 -6.71 0.60
CA ALA A 130 -5.40 -5.25 0.41
C ALA A 130 -4.56 -4.48 1.43
N HIS A 131 -4.47 -4.94 2.68
CA HIS A 131 -3.58 -4.35 3.68
C HIS A 131 -2.11 -4.57 3.32
N LEU A 132 -1.73 -5.78 2.90
CA LEU A 132 -0.35 -6.09 2.50
C LEU A 132 0.08 -5.32 1.25
N ASP A 133 -0.81 -5.18 0.27
CA ASP A 133 -0.58 -4.33 -0.91
C ASP A 133 -0.35 -2.87 -0.50
N ALA A 134 -1.12 -2.36 0.47
CA ALA A 134 -0.92 -1.01 1.00
C ALA A 134 0.44 -0.85 1.71
N LEU A 135 0.84 -1.81 2.55
CA LEU A 135 2.15 -1.80 3.22
C LEU A 135 3.31 -1.85 2.20
N ASN A 136 3.16 -2.68 1.16
CA ASN A 136 4.15 -2.79 0.08
C ASN A 136 4.25 -1.49 -0.72
N ALA A 137 3.13 -0.89 -1.10
CA ALA A 137 3.10 0.38 -1.83
C ALA A 137 3.76 1.52 -1.02
N VAL A 138 3.50 1.58 0.30
CA VAL A 138 4.17 2.54 1.19
C VAL A 138 5.67 2.31 1.22
N SER A 139 6.12 1.06 1.36
CA SER A 139 7.54 0.71 1.36
C SER A 139 8.24 1.16 0.07
N GLU A 140 7.63 0.92 -1.08
CA GLU A 140 8.17 1.32 -2.39
C GLU A 140 8.19 2.85 -2.60
N ALA A 141 7.18 3.56 -2.09
CA ALA A 141 7.16 5.03 -2.12
C ALA A 141 8.26 5.63 -1.22
N VAL A 142 8.58 5.00 -0.09
CA VAL A 142 9.69 5.43 0.78
C VAL A 142 11.04 5.23 0.09
N VAL A 143 11.23 4.14 -0.65
CA VAL A 143 12.44 3.93 -1.48
C VAL A 143 12.60 5.06 -2.50
N ALA A 144 11.51 5.47 -3.16
CA ALA A 144 11.54 6.62 -4.06
C ALA A 144 11.88 7.93 -3.32
N CYS A 145 11.32 8.12 -2.13
CA CYS A 145 11.54 9.33 -1.33
C CYS A 145 12.97 9.43 -0.77
N ALA A 146 13.64 8.33 -0.47
CA ALA A 146 15.03 8.31 -0.01
C ALA A 146 16.05 8.72 -1.11
N ARG A 147 15.59 9.47 -2.12
CA ARG A 147 16.30 9.88 -3.34
C ARG A 147 16.76 8.70 -4.18
N GLY A 148 16.02 7.59 -4.08
CA GLY A 148 16.17 6.44 -4.96
C GLY A 148 15.84 6.78 -6.41
N PRO A 149 16.11 5.86 -7.34
CA PRO A 149 15.67 6.00 -8.73
C PRO A 149 14.14 6.07 -8.81
N TRP A 150 13.64 6.44 -9.98
CA TRP A 150 12.20 6.44 -10.30
C TRP A 150 11.51 5.07 -10.16
N ASP A 151 12.29 3.99 -9.96
CA ASP A 151 11.83 2.61 -9.94
C ASP A 151 11.01 2.26 -8.70
N GLY A 152 11.30 2.84 -7.53
CA GLY A 152 10.46 2.72 -6.34
C GLY A 152 9.06 3.30 -6.58
N ALA A 153 8.99 4.47 -7.23
CA ALA A 153 7.71 5.06 -7.62
C ALA A 153 6.98 4.14 -8.62
N LEU A 154 7.69 3.56 -9.60
CA LEU A 154 7.10 2.63 -10.55
C LEU A 154 6.50 1.39 -9.85
N ARG A 155 7.24 0.76 -8.93
CA ARG A 155 6.76 -0.42 -8.18
C ARG A 155 5.59 -0.07 -7.28
N CYS A 156 5.57 1.13 -6.69
CA CYS A 156 4.42 1.64 -5.94
C CYS A 156 3.18 1.78 -6.84
N LEU A 157 3.30 2.41 -8.02
CA LEU A 157 2.19 2.57 -8.96
C LEU A 157 1.66 1.22 -9.45
N GLN A 158 2.56 0.28 -9.73
CA GLN A 158 2.21 -1.07 -10.13
C GLN A 158 1.42 -1.78 -9.02
N THR A 159 1.91 -1.71 -7.78
CA THR A 159 1.23 -2.32 -6.62
C THR A 159 -0.18 -1.77 -6.46
N ALA A 160 -0.35 -0.44 -6.48
CA ALA A 160 -1.66 0.19 -6.38
C ALA A 160 -2.59 -0.18 -7.54
N ALA A 161 -2.07 -0.26 -8.77
CA ALA A 161 -2.85 -0.63 -9.94
C ALA A 161 -3.26 -2.12 -9.94
N VAL A 162 -2.39 -3.01 -9.45
CA VAL A 162 -2.68 -4.43 -9.28
C VAL A 162 -3.73 -4.63 -8.19
N ALA A 163 -3.58 -3.97 -7.04
CA ALA A 163 -4.55 -4.01 -5.94
C ALA A 163 -5.94 -3.54 -6.40
N ALA A 164 -6.00 -2.43 -7.14
CA ALA A 164 -7.23 -1.93 -7.76
C ALA A 164 -7.84 -2.91 -8.80
N GLY A 165 -7.02 -3.79 -9.37
CA GLY A 165 -7.38 -4.74 -10.42
C GLY A 165 -7.80 -6.13 -9.94
N GLN A 166 -7.74 -6.46 -8.65
CA GLN A 166 -8.06 -7.79 -8.10
C GLN A 166 -9.56 -8.18 -8.16
N GLY A 167 -10.32 -7.67 -9.13
CA GLY A 167 -11.65 -8.17 -9.47
C GLY A 167 -12.79 -7.77 -8.53
N ASP A 168 -12.52 -7.08 -7.43
CA ASP A 168 -13.58 -6.53 -6.58
C ASP A 168 -14.13 -5.21 -7.17
N PRO A 169 -15.39 -5.17 -7.65
CA PRO A 169 -16.01 -3.95 -8.20
C PRO A 169 -16.20 -2.84 -7.16
N ARG A 170 -15.95 -3.13 -5.87
CA ARG A 170 -16.07 -2.23 -4.72
C ARG A 170 -14.77 -1.47 -4.45
N LEU A 171 -13.61 -1.98 -4.90
CA LEU A 171 -12.36 -1.20 -4.94
C LEU A 171 -12.45 -0.11 -6.02
N PRO A 172 -11.71 1.01 -5.88
CA PRO A 172 -11.56 1.93 -7.00
C PRO A 172 -10.98 1.13 -8.17
N GLY A 173 -11.84 0.78 -9.13
CA GLY A 173 -11.49 -0.20 -10.16
C GLY A 173 -10.23 0.20 -10.93
N PRO A 174 -9.61 -0.73 -11.67
CA PRO A 174 -8.28 -0.50 -12.26
C PRO A 174 -8.24 0.70 -13.21
N GLY A 175 -9.37 1.07 -13.84
CA GLY A 175 -9.48 2.28 -14.65
C GLY A 175 -9.45 3.58 -13.85
N VAL A 176 -10.04 3.60 -12.65
CA VAL A 176 -10.08 4.79 -11.77
C VAL A 176 -8.71 5.06 -11.18
N GLU A 177 -8.03 4.04 -10.63
CA GLU A 177 -6.68 4.24 -10.09
C GLU A 177 -5.70 4.62 -11.20
N LEU A 178 -5.75 3.98 -12.37
CA LEU A 178 -4.90 4.38 -13.50
C LEU A 178 -5.16 5.83 -13.94
N GLN A 179 -6.43 6.27 -13.95
CA GLN A 179 -6.76 7.65 -14.24
C GLN A 179 -6.15 8.60 -13.19
N ARG A 180 -6.27 8.27 -11.89
CA ARG A 180 -5.66 9.06 -10.80
C ARG A 180 -4.14 9.16 -10.95
N GLN A 181 -3.46 8.06 -11.22
CA GLN A 181 -2.01 8.05 -11.44
C GLN A 181 -1.61 8.96 -12.61
N ARG A 182 -2.40 9.00 -13.68
CA ARG A 182 -2.16 9.90 -14.82
C ARG A 182 -2.38 11.37 -14.46
N GLU A 183 -3.46 11.67 -13.74
CA GLU A 183 -3.74 13.01 -13.22
C GLU A 183 -2.61 13.51 -12.31
N ASP A 184 -2.08 12.65 -11.44
CA ASP A 184 -0.95 12.97 -10.56
C ASP A 184 0.33 13.26 -11.37
N LEU A 185 0.63 12.41 -12.36
CA LEU A 185 1.77 12.59 -13.26
C LEU A 185 1.69 13.91 -14.04
N GLU A 186 0.51 14.25 -14.56
CA GLU A 186 0.27 15.50 -15.28
C GLU A 186 0.45 16.72 -14.37
N LEU A 187 -0.07 16.66 -13.14
CA LEU A 187 0.11 17.72 -12.15
C LEU A 187 1.60 17.93 -11.82
N VAL A 188 2.35 16.86 -11.61
CA VAL A 188 3.81 16.92 -11.39
C VAL A 188 4.53 17.54 -12.59
N ARG A 189 4.22 17.09 -13.82
CA ARG A 189 4.82 17.64 -15.05
C ARG A 189 4.54 19.13 -15.23
N ALA A 190 3.35 19.59 -14.88
CA ALA A 190 2.98 21.01 -14.96
C ALA A 190 3.68 21.88 -13.91
N SER A 191 4.20 21.28 -12.83
CA SER A 191 4.69 21.99 -11.65
C SER A 191 6.22 22.14 -11.58
N SER A 192 6.96 21.47 -12.47
CA SER A 192 8.42 21.43 -12.46
C SER A 192 9.09 22.81 -12.59
N THR A 193 8.36 23.84 -13.01
CA THR A 193 8.83 25.23 -13.16
C THR A 193 8.55 26.14 -11.96
N ASN A 194 7.59 25.80 -11.09
CA ASN A 194 7.15 26.65 -9.97
C ASN A 194 7.56 26.12 -8.59
N GLY A 195 8.38 25.06 -8.56
CA GLY A 195 8.75 24.35 -7.35
C GLY A 195 7.72 23.33 -6.91
N TRP A 196 8.17 22.37 -6.11
CA TRP A 196 7.40 21.18 -5.76
C TRP A 196 6.40 21.37 -4.62
N GLY A 197 6.56 22.39 -3.78
CA GLY A 197 5.73 22.62 -2.59
C GLY A 197 4.22 22.65 -2.87
N PRO A 198 3.74 23.51 -3.81
CA PRO A 198 2.32 23.56 -4.16
C PRO A 198 1.78 22.24 -4.71
N ALA A 199 2.52 21.58 -5.61
CA ALA A 199 2.15 20.28 -6.16
C ALA A 199 2.08 19.19 -5.07
N ALA A 200 3.05 19.16 -4.16
CA ALA A 200 3.08 18.23 -3.05
C ALA A 200 1.86 18.40 -2.14
N ALA A 201 1.52 19.65 -1.79
CA ALA A 201 0.34 19.94 -0.98
C ALA A 201 -0.96 19.53 -1.67
N GLU A 202 -1.09 19.82 -2.97
CA GLU A 202 -2.27 19.46 -3.76
C GLU A 202 -2.43 17.94 -3.94
N LEU A 203 -1.36 17.24 -4.32
CA LEU A 203 -1.35 15.78 -4.43
C LEU A 203 -1.70 15.12 -3.11
N ARG A 204 -1.08 15.57 -2.01
CA ARG A 204 -1.34 15.04 -0.68
C ARG A 204 -2.81 15.20 -0.30
N ALA A 205 -3.40 16.38 -0.48
CA ALA A 205 -4.79 16.64 -0.15
C ALA A 205 -5.76 15.76 -0.97
N ARG A 206 -5.50 15.59 -2.27
CA ARG A 206 -6.28 14.70 -3.14
C ARG A 206 -6.15 13.24 -2.70
N ALA A 207 -4.93 12.79 -2.43
CA ALA A 207 -4.67 11.41 -2.04
C ALA A 207 -5.28 11.06 -0.66
N GLU A 208 -5.19 11.95 0.33
CA GLU A 208 -5.84 11.79 1.63
C GLU A 208 -7.37 11.75 1.53
N ALA A 209 -7.96 12.50 0.58
CA ALA A 209 -9.40 12.43 0.32
C ALA A 209 -9.81 11.09 -0.31
N ASP A 210 -9.04 10.62 -1.28
CA ASP A 210 -9.26 9.33 -1.97
C ASP A 210 -8.99 8.12 -1.06
N ALA A 211 -8.13 8.25 -0.04
CA ALA A 211 -7.82 7.18 0.92
C ALA A 211 -9.08 6.67 1.66
N ARG A 212 -10.07 7.53 1.90
CA ARG A 212 -11.36 7.09 2.47
C ARG A 212 -12.11 6.13 1.54
N GLY A 213 -11.98 6.31 0.23
CA GLY A 213 -12.56 5.39 -0.75
C GLY A 213 -11.94 4.00 -0.68
N TRP A 214 -10.61 3.94 -0.54
CA TRP A 214 -9.86 2.69 -0.33
C TRP A 214 -10.24 2.01 1.00
N GLN A 215 -10.39 2.78 2.08
CA GLN A 215 -10.87 2.24 3.35
C GLN A 215 -12.26 1.59 3.19
N GLN A 216 -13.23 2.34 2.66
CA GLN A 216 -14.61 1.85 2.49
C GLN A 216 -14.69 0.65 1.55
N ALA A 217 -13.84 0.61 0.53
CA ALA A 217 -13.76 -0.54 -0.35
C ALA A 217 -13.21 -1.77 0.37
N THR A 218 -12.16 -1.59 1.16
CA THR A 218 -11.53 -2.66 1.94
C THR A 218 -12.48 -3.20 2.99
N GLU A 219 -13.20 -2.34 3.71
CA GLU A 219 -14.22 -2.72 4.70
C GLU A 219 -15.35 -3.58 4.10
N ARG A 220 -15.60 -3.45 2.78
CA ARG A 220 -16.58 -4.26 2.08
C ARG A 220 -16.02 -5.57 1.55
N LEU A 221 -14.69 -5.74 1.47
CA LEU A 221 -14.12 -7.05 1.16
C LEU A 221 -14.54 -7.96 2.30
N ASP A 222 -15.20 -9.05 1.96
CA ASP A 222 -15.62 -10.04 2.94
C ASP A 222 -14.34 -10.55 3.66
N LEU A 223 -14.46 -10.83 4.96
CA LEU A 223 -13.62 -11.88 5.52
C LEU A 223 -13.95 -13.13 4.70
N LEU A 224 -13.01 -14.02 4.48
CA LEU A 224 -13.15 -15.18 3.58
C LEU A 224 -14.42 -16.05 3.74
N HIS A 225 -15.31 -15.80 4.70
CA HIS A 225 -16.57 -16.52 4.92
C HIS A 225 -17.68 -15.59 5.45
N ASP A 226 -18.41 -14.92 4.54
CA ASP A 226 -19.83 -14.53 4.69
C ASP A 226 -20.55 -14.66 3.34
#